data_AF-A0A9P8DIA4-F1
#
_entry.id   AF-A0A9P8DIA4-F1
#
_cell.length_a   1.000
_cell.length_b   1.000
_cell.length_c   1.000
_cell.angle_alpha   90.00
_cell.angle_beta   90.00
_cell.angle_gamma   90.00
#
_symmetry.space_group_name_H-M   'P 1'
#
loop_
_entity.id
_entity.type
_entity.pdbx_description
1 polymer ?
#
loop_
_entity_poly.entity_id
_entity_poly.type
_entity_poly.pdbx_seq_one_letter_code
_entity_poly.pdbx_strand_id
1 'polypeptide(L)'
;MSLIKWSLADPPLTEKGEEQCALLRENLISTFSDKIDNTEDVAIVVSPMRRTMQTAMLALGWLVERGVKIDGNADWQVNLSSVDPLWPDKTSPSAERYWYTKKSILARGQRALEDLKKRPEKLIFVVSHAGFLRLGVAGYWFFNSDYRVFDFEDKGIKQREETKAGGMGLSFTETVELGLDLPEEDPGYDAVAKA
;
A
#
# COMPACT_ATOMS: atom_id res chain seq x y z
N MET A 1 -20.38 -11.35 -26.16
CA MET A 1 -19.39 -11.77 -25.15
C MET A 1 -18.19 -10.85 -25.28
N SER A 2 -17.97 -9.96 -24.31
CA SER A 2 -16.77 -9.12 -24.30
C SER A 2 -15.60 -9.95 -23.77
N LEU A 3 -14.56 -10.12 -24.59
CA LEU A 3 -13.29 -10.64 -24.13
C LEU A 3 -12.71 -9.62 -23.14
N ILE A 4 -12.70 -9.95 -21.85
CA ILE A 4 -12.07 -9.11 -20.83
C ILE A 4 -10.61 -8.95 -21.23
N LYS A 5 -10.26 -7.73 -21.63
CA LYS A 5 -8.94 -7.38 -22.13
C LYS A 5 -8.00 -7.31 -20.92
N TRP A 6 -7.30 -8.41 -20.62
CA TRP A 6 -6.27 -8.53 -19.57
C TRP A 6 -5.01 -7.67 -19.87
N SER A 7 -5.15 -6.53 -20.57
CA SER A 7 -4.08 -5.76 -21.18
C SER A 7 -3.82 -4.38 -20.55
N LEU A 8 -4.24 -4.18 -19.29
CA LEU A 8 -3.79 -3.03 -18.51
C LEU A 8 -2.87 -3.55 -17.40
N ALA A 9 -1.60 -3.76 -17.78
CA ALA A 9 -0.53 -3.71 -16.81
C ALA A 9 -0.59 -2.32 -16.16
N ASP A 10 -0.96 -2.31 -14.88
CA ASP A 10 -1.15 -1.12 -14.06
C ASP A 10 -2.26 -0.13 -14.50
N PRO A 11 -3.55 -0.49 -14.28
CA PRO A 11 -4.67 0.36 -14.66
C PRO A 11 -4.75 1.64 -13.81
N PRO A 12 -5.33 2.74 -14.37
CA PRO A 12 -5.71 3.91 -13.59
C PRO A 12 -6.86 3.61 -12.63
N LEU A 13 -7.21 4.60 -11.79
CA LEU A 13 -8.51 4.64 -11.13
C LEU A 13 -9.66 4.70 -12.16
N THR A 14 -10.83 4.24 -11.73
CA THR A 14 -12.11 4.51 -12.41
C THR A 14 -12.71 5.79 -11.84
N GLU A 15 -13.71 6.38 -12.52
CA GLU A 15 -14.48 7.54 -12.03
C GLU A 15 -14.98 7.33 -10.59
N LYS A 16 -15.62 6.19 -10.29
CA LYS A 16 -16.00 5.81 -8.92
C LYS A 16 -14.82 5.75 -7.95
N GLY A 17 -13.63 5.32 -8.41
CA GLY A 17 -12.42 5.35 -7.60
C GLY A 17 -11.95 6.77 -7.28
N GLU A 18 -12.15 7.72 -8.20
CA GLU A 18 -11.86 9.14 -8.00
C GLU A 18 -12.86 9.79 -7.02
N GLU A 19 -14.16 9.49 -7.15
CA GLU A 19 -15.21 9.87 -6.16
C GLU A 19 -14.86 9.36 -4.76
N GLN A 20 -14.46 8.08 -4.65
CA GLN A 20 -14.01 7.49 -3.38
C GLN A 20 -12.77 8.17 -2.82
N CYS A 21 -11.87 8.69 -3.66
CA CYS A 21 -10.71 9.47 -3.21
C CYS A 21 -11.10 10.88 -2.72
N ALA A 22 -12.15 11.49 -3.26
CA ALA A 22 -12.66 12.77 -2.77
C ALA A 22 -13.22 12.65 -1.35
N LEU A 23 -14.07 11.64 -1.09
CA LEU A 23 -14.59 11.35 0.26
C LEU A 23 -13.46 11.03 1.25
N LEU A 24 -12.44 10.29 0.81
CA LEU A 24 -11.24 10.04 1.62
C LEU A 24 -10.47 11.34 1.90
N ARG A 25 -10.32 12.25 0.93
CA ARG A 25 -9.66 13.57 1.14
C ARG A 25 -10.33 14.34 2.27
N GLU A 26 -11.66 14.46 2.22
CA GLU A 26 -12.46 15.19 3.22
C GLU A 26 -12.29 14.61 4.63
N ASN A 27 -12.41 13.28 4.76
CA ASN A 27 -12.22 12.59 6.04
C ASN A 27 -10.77 12.74 6.57
N LEU A 28 -9.76 12.59 5.71
CA LEU A 28 -8.36 12.73 6.12
C LEU A 28 -8.01 14.16 6.54
N ILE A 29 -8.52 15.18 5.84
CA ILE A 29 -8.40 16.57 6.28
C ILE A 29 -9.03 16.71 7.68
N SER A 30 -10.32 16.34 7.84
CA SER A 30 -11.02 16.45 9.12
C SER A 30 -10.40 15.64 10.26
N THR A 31 -9.66 14.57 9.95
CA THR A 31 -9.07 13.67 10.96
C THR A 31 -7.65 14.08 11.33
N PHE A 32 -6.89 14.71 10.44
CA PHE A 32 -5.45 14.94 10.60
C PHE A 32 -4.98 16.39 10.44
N SER A 33 -5.78 17.34 9.93
CA SER A 33 -5.36 18.74 9.73
C SER A 33 -4.72 19.35 10.98
N ASP A 34 -5.40 19.16 12.11
CA ASP A 34 -5.12 19.77 13.41
C ASP A 34 -4.12 18.93 14.24
N LYS A 35 -3.61 17.84 13.65
CA LYS A 35 -2.58 16.95 14.23
C LYS A 35 -1.22 17.12 13.55
N ILE A 36 -1.13 18.04 12.57
CA ILE A 36 0.05 18.26 11.74
C ILE A 36 0.49 19.71 11.93
N ASP A 37 1.30 19.94 12.97
CA ASP A 37 1.92 21.24 13.27
C ASP A 37 3.08 21.56 12.32
N ASN A 38 3.99 20.59 12.13
CA ASN A 38 5.13 20.67 11.21
C ASN A 38 4.97 19.63 10.08
N THR A 39 5.18 20.05 8.83
CA THR A 39 5.16 19.15 7.68
C THR A 39 6.42 18.30 7.53
N GLU A 40 7.51 18.66 8.20
CA GLU A 40 8.72 17.82 8.30
C GLU A 40 8.50 16.56 9.17
N ASP A 41 7.48 16.57 10.04
CA ASP A 41 7.07 15.40 10.83
C ASP A 41 6.17 14.42 10.04
N VAL A 42 5.92 14.68 8.74
CA VAL A 42 4.96 13.92 7.92
C VAL A 42 5.60 13.40 6.63
N ALA A 43 5.34 12.13 6.32
CA ALA A 43 5.72 11.51 5.05
C ALA A 43 4.52 10.89 4.33
N ILE A 44 4.61 10.79 3.01
CA ILE A 44 3.69 10.05 2.17
C ILE A 44 4.47 9.00 1.38
N VAL A 45 4.13 7.72 1.56
CA VAL A 45 4.79 6.57 0.94
C VAL A 45 3.75 5.80 0.11
N VAL A 46 4.01 5.57 -1.17
CA VAL A 46 2.97 5.20 -2.15
C VAL A 46 3.44 4.09 -3.06
N SER A 47 2.64 3.05 -3.33
CA SER A 47 3.06 2.09 -4.37
C SER A 47 3.20 2.79 -5.76
N PRO A 48 4.13 2.37 -6.63
CA PRO A 48 4.45 2.99 -7.91
C PRO A 48 3.36 2.70 -8.97
N MET A 49 2.38 1.88 -8.60
CA MET A 49 1.24 1.58 -9.43
C MET A 49 0.39 2.84 -9.60
N ARG A 50 0.01 3.15 -10.84
CA ARG A 50 -0.70 4.36 -11.27
C ARG A 50 -1.89 4.68 -10.38
N ARG A 51 -2.73 3.68 -10.08
CA ARG A 51 -3.89 3.86 -9.19
C ARG A 51 -3.52 4.30 -7.77
N THR A 52 -2.42 3.80 -7.17
CA THR A 52 -2.00 4.24 -5.84
C THR A 52 -1.39 5.65 -5.87
N MET A 53 -0.69 6.01 -6.95
CA MET A 53 -0.22 7.39 -7.16
C MET A 53 -1.39 8.37 -7.37
N GLN A 54 -2.43 7.98 -8.12
CA GLN A 54 -3.65 8.77 -8.28
C GLN A 54 -4.40 8.92 -6.94
N THR A 55 -4.58 7.84 -6.17
CA THR A 55 -5.20 7.90 -4.83
C THR A 55 -4.43 8.84 -3.91
N ALA A 56 -3.09 8.74 -3.88
CA ALA A 56 -2.27 9.64 -3.07
C ALA A 56 -2.43 11.11 -3.51
N MET A 57 -2.39 11.41 -4.80
CA MET A 57 -2.53 12.78 -5.29
C MET A 57 -3.92 13.37 -4.99
N LEU A 58 -4.99 12.59 -5.17
CA LEU A 58 -6.36 13.04 -4.92
C LEU A 58 -6.64 13.20 -3.42
N ALA A 59 -6.34 12.17 -2.61
CA ALA A 59 -6.69 12.12 -1.19
C ALA A 59 -5.70 12.84 -0.25
N LEU A 60 -4.42 12.93 -0.63
CA LEU A 60 -3.35 13.54 0.17
C LEU A 60 -2.73 14.78 -0.48
N GLY A 61 -3.24 15.24 -1.63
CA GLY A 61 -2.71 16.43 -2.33
C GLY A 61 -2.62 17.68 -1.44
N TRP A 62 -3.53 17.85 -0.48
CA TRP A 62 -3.51 18.94 0.51
C TRP A 62 -2.27 18.95 1.41
N LEU A 63 -1.61 17.81 1.61
CA LEU A 63 -0.32 17.73 2.30
C LEU A 63 0.83 18.13 1.37
N VAL A 64 0.77 17.75 0.10
CA VAL A 64 1.74 18.13 -0.94
C VAL A 64 1.70 19.65 -1.17
N GLU A 65 0.50 20.22 -1.21
CA GLU A 65 0.23 21.67 -1.25
C GLU A 65 0.84 22.40 -0.03
N ARG A 66 0.95 21.71 1.13
CA ARG A 66 1.65 22.19 2.35
C ARG A 66 3.16 21.87 2.37
N GLY A 67 3.72 21.24 1.34
CA GLY A 67 5.15 20.94 1.20
C GLY A 67 5.59 19.54 1.67
N VAL A 68 4.67 18.64 2.02
CA VAL A 68 5.01 17.24 2.35
C VAL A 68 5.48 16.48 1.09
N LYS A 69 6.55 15.69 1.24
CA LYS A 69 7.15 14.91 0.14
C LYS A 69 6.42 13.58 -0.06
N ILE A 70 6.44 13.08 -1.31
CA ILE A 70 5.94 11.77 -1.70
C ILE A 70 7.10 10.87 -2.17
N ASP A 71 7.19 9.68 -1.58
CA ASP A 71 8.09 8.56 -1.94
C ASP A 71 7.26 7.34 -2.47
N GLY A 72 7.83 6.43 -3.30
CA GLY A 72 7.08 5.42 -4.13
C GLY A 72 7.17 3.91 -3.72
N ASN A 73 7.12 2.85 -4.59
CA ASN A 73 8.17 1.79 -4.87
C ASN A 73 7.89 0.52 -5.68
N ALA A 74 8.89 0.15 -6.48
CA ALA A 74 9.21 -1.23 -6.75
C ALA A 74 9.37 -2.12 -5.48
N ASP A 75 10.46 -2.01 -4.70
CA ASP A 75 10.73 -2.88 -3.53
C ASP A 75 9.62 -2.78 -2.48
N TRP A 76 9.45 -1.57 -1.93
CA TRP A 76 8.28 -1.05 -1.18
C TRP A 76 8.37 0.46 -0.69
N GLN A 77 9.54 1.20 -0.65
CA GLN A 77 9.67 2.73 -0.82
C GLN A 77 10.53 3.25 -2.03
N VAL A 78 10.02 3.88 -3.13
CA VAL A 78 10.89 4.37 -4.25
C VAL A 78 11.40 5.73 -3.84
N ASN A 79 12.65 5.95 -4.17
CA ASN A 79 13.07 7.24 -4.64
C ASN A 79 12.68 7.38 -6.14
N LEU A 80 11.90 8.39 -6.54
CA LEU A 80 11.44 8.56 -7.94
C LEU A 80 12.58 8.70 -8.98
N SER A 81 13.84 8.84 -8.53
CA SER A 81 15.03 8.74 -9.39
C SER A 81 15.55 7.31 -9.65
N SER A 82 15.05 6.29 -8.96
CA SER A 82 15.50 4.89 -9.08
C SER A 82 14.39 3.87 -8.73
N VAL A 83 13.48 3.63 -9.67
CA VAL A 83 12.68 2.39 -9.67
C VAL A 83 13.65 1.22 -9.91
N ASP A 84 13.54 0.11 -9.17
CA ASP A 84 14.28 -1.11 -9.49
C ASP A 84 14.03 -1.48 -10.96
N PRO A 85 15.06 -1.57 -11.83
CA PRO A 85 14.91 -1.87 -13.25
C PRO A 85 14.18 -3.19 -13.55
N LEU A 86 14.09 -4.06 -12.55
CA LEU A 86 13.37 -5.33 -12.60
C LEU A 86 11.85 -5.16 -12.49
N TRP A 87 11.34 -4.05 -11.96
CA TRP A 87 9.91 -3.70 -12.01
C TRP A 87 9.56 -3.26 -13.45
N PRO A 88 8.49 -3.77 -14.12
CA PRO A 88 7.28 -4.39 -13.57
C PRO A 88 7.31 -5.88 -13.33
N ASP A 89 8.40 -6.56 -13.65
CA ASP A 89 8.40 -8.01 -13.79
C ASP A 89 7.99 -8.71 -12.48
N LYS A 90 7.11 -9.70 -12.63
CA LYS A 90 6.63 -10.59 -11.57
C LYS A 90 6.58 -12.04 -12.08
N THR A 91 7.37 -12.35 -13.09
CA THR A 91 7.29 -13.58 -13.89
C THR A 91 8.66 -14.21 -14.15
N SER A 92 9.72 -13.42 -14.36
CA SER A 92 11.07 -14.00 -14.43
C SER A 92 11.57 -14.49 -13.06
N PRO A 93 12.45 -15.51 -13.02
CA PRO A 93 13.14 -15.93 -11.79
C PRO A 93 13.91 -14.81 -11.10
N SER A 94 14.50 -13.87 -11.86
CA SER A 94 15.12 -12.67 -11.31
C SER A 94 14.14 -11.85 -10.45
N ALA A 95 12.87 -11.82 -10.84
CA ALA A 95 11.78 -11.11 -10.18
C ALA A 95 11.15 -11.83 -8.98
N GLU A 96 11.77 -12.90 -8.43
CA GLU A 96 11.24 -13.67 -7.28
C GLU A 96 10.75 -12.75 -6.14
N ARG A 97 11.51 -11.68 -5.86
CA ARG A 97 11.20 -10.68 -4.82
C ARG A 97 9.83 -9.99 -4.97
N TYR A 98 9.26 -9.97 -6.18
CA TYR A 98 7.98 -9.34 -6.53
C TYR A 98 6.82 -10.32 -6.71
N TRP A 99 7.10 -11.62 -6.76
CA TRP A 99 6.11 -12.68 -6.91
C TRP A 99 5.05 -12.65 -5.80
N TYR A 100 3.90 -13.26 -6.09
CA TYR A 100 2.78 -13.38 -5.15
C TYR A 100 2.91 -14.64 -4.28
N THR A 101 4.12 -14.95 -3.81
CA THR A 101 4.38 -16.08 -2.91
C THR A 101 4.39 -15.64 -1.45
N LYS A 102 4.16 -16.59 -0.53
CA LYS A 102 4.21 -16.37 0.92
C LYS A 102 5.56 -15.80 1.34
N LYS A 103 6.66 -16.43 0.89
CA LYS A 103 8.04 -15.98 1.08
C LYS A 103 8.23 -14.52 0.64
N SER A 104 7.84 -14.17 -0.59
CA SER A 104 8.13 -12.85 -1.16
C SER A 104 7.24 -11.73 -0.62
N ILE A 105 5.97 -12.02 -0.29
CA ILE A 105 5.06 -11.05 0.33
C ILE A 105 5.48 -10.76 1.78
N LEU A 106 5.73 -11.79 2.60
CA LEU A 106 6.18 -11.61 3.99
C LEU A 106 7.53 -10.90 4.05
N ALA A 107 8.50 -11.28 3.20
CA ALA A 107 9.80 -10.63 3.18
C ALA A 107 9.72 -9.14 2.75
N ARG A 108 8.79 -8.78 1.85
CA ARG A 108 8.54 -7.36 1.50
C ARG A 108 7.83 -6.60 2.62
N GLY A 109 6.86 -7.22 3.29
CA GLY A 109 6.15 -6.59 4.41
C GLY A 109 7.04 -6.36 5.64
N GLN A 110 7.92 -7.32 5.96
CA GLN A 110 8.91 -7.17 7.02
C GLN A 110 9.89 -6.02 6.74
N ARG A 111 10.47 -5.96 5.54
CA ARG A 111 11.30 -4.80 5.12
C ARG A 111 10.53 -3.49 5.20
N ALA A 112 9.25 -3.50 4.86
CA ALA A 112 8.42 -2.31 4.94
C ALA A 112 8.30 -1.77 6.36
N LEU A 113 8.03 -2.63 7.33
CA LEU A 113 7.97 -2.23 8.74
C LEU A 113 9.33 -1.78 9.27
N GLU A 114 10.43 -2.47 8.92
CA GLU A 114 11.78 -2.14 9.36
C GLU A 114 12.22 -0.73 8.94
N ASP A 115 11.99 -0.38 7.68
CA ASP A 115 12.45 0.88 7.11
C ASP A 115 11.44 2.03 7.36
N LEU A 116 10.13 1.76 7.48
CA LEU A 116 9.19 2.75 8.05
C LEU A 116 9.56 3.09 9.50
N LYS A 117 10.00 2.11 10.31
CA LYS A 117 10.43 2.33 11.70
C LYS A 117 11.75 3.10 11.83
N LYS A 118 12.54 3.21 10.76
CA LYS A 118 13.78 4.02 10.69
C LYS A 118 13.52 5.48 10.26
N ARG A 119 12.31 5.80 9.79
CA ARG A 119 11.97 7.14 9.30
C ARG A 119 11.91 8.16 10.46
N PRO A 120 12.37 9.40 10.26
CA PRO A 120 12.27 10.46 11.27
C PRO A 120 10.85 11.01 11.43
N GLU A 121 9.97 10.84 10.43
CA GLU A 121 8.63 11.40 10.44
C GLU A 121 7.71 10.70 11.47
N LYS A 122 6.94 11.49 12.22
CA LYS A 122 6.01 11.02 13.27
C LYS A 122 4.71 10.45 12.71
N LEU A 123 4.31 10.88 11.51
CA LEU A 123 3.09 10.42 10.82
C LEU A 123 3.42 10.04 9.37
N ILE A 124 3.26 8.77 9.03
CA ILE A 124 3.58 8.25 7.69
C ILE A 124 2.30 7.74 7.04
N PHE A 125 1.82 8.43 6.00
CA PHE A 125 0.71 7.97 5.18
C PHE A 125 1.19 6.93 4.17
N VAL A 126 0.69 5.69 4.28
CA VAL A 126 1.07 4.58 3.38
C VAL A 126 -0.09 4.24 2.43
N VAL A 127 0.09 4.50 1.12
CA VAL A 127 -0.92 4.25 0.08
C VAL A 127 -0.50 3.04 -0.77
N SER A 128 -1.10 1.88 -0.50
CA SER A 128 -0.73 0.60 -1.13
C SER A 128 -1.96 -0.26 -1.43
N HIS A 129 -1.76 -1.53 -1.81
CA HIS A 129 -2.82 -2.46 -2.22
C HIS A 129 -3.30 -3.31 -1.04
N ALA A 130 -4.62 -3.48 -0.90
CA ALA A 130 -5.25 -4.22 0.18
C ALA A 130 -4.65 -5.62 0.41
N GLY A 131 -4.35 -6.39 -0.65
CA GLY A 131 -3.76 -7.72 -0.53
C GLY A 131 -2.36 -7.72 0.10
N PHE A 132 -1.51 -6.74 -0.24
CA PHE A 132 -0.18 -6.60 0.34
C PHE A 132 -0.24 -6.09 1.79
N LEU A 133 -1.07 -5.08 2.05
CA LEU A 133 -1.26 -4.56 3.41
C LEU A 133 -1.85 -5.62 4.35
N ARG A 134 -2.84 -6.39 3.89
CA ARG A 134 -3.45 -7.48 4.66
C ARG A 134 -2.47 -8.62 4.93
N LEU A 135 -1.87 -9.20 3.89
CA LEU A 135 -1.15 -10.48 4.00
C LEU A 135 0.36 -10.31 4.28
N GLY A 136 0.95 -9.16 3.95
CA GLY A 136 2.38 -8.90 4.17
C GLY A 136 2.68 -8.03 5.38
N VAL A 137 1.84 -7.04 5.69
CA VAL A 137 2.19 -5.94 6.61
C VAL A 137 1.42 -5.97 7.92
N ALA A 138 0.09 -6.00 7.88
CA ALA A 138 -0.75 -5.58 9.00
C ALA A 138 -1.74 -6.64 9.52
N GLY A 139 -2.17 -7.62 8.71
CA GLY A 139 -3.13 -8.64 9.15
C GLY A 139 -4.59 -8.17 9.25
N TYR A 140 -4.97 -7.10 8.54
CA TYR A 140 -6.33 -6.55 8.54
C TYR A 140 -6.90 -6.36 7.12
N TRP A 141 -8.22 -6.35 7.00
CA TRP A 141 -8.91 -6.03 5.74
C TRP A 141 -8.86 -4.52 5.44
N PHE A 142 -8.70 -4.18 4.17
CA PHE A 142 -8.74 -2.82 3.64
C PHE A 142 -9.66 -2.79 2.43
N PHE A 143 -10.71 -1.97 2.47
CA PHE A 143 -11.61 -1.74 1.36
C PHE A 143 -11.15 -0.50 0.55
N ASN A 144 -11.67 -0.31 -0.66
CA ASN A 144 -11.24 0.77 -1.54
C ASN A 144 -11.42 2.15 -0.89
N SER A 145 -10.35 2.94 -0.87
CA SER A 145 -10.26 4.26 -0.23
C SER A 145 -10.66 4.29 1.24
N ASP A 146 -10.45 3.19 1.96
CA ASP A 146 -10.46 3.13 3.42
C ASP A 146 -9.02 3.09 3.96
N TYR A 147 -8.83 3.41 5.24
CA TYR A 147 -7.52 3.45 5.89
C TYR A 147 -7.57 2.90 7.32
N ARG A 148 -6.41 2.61 7.88
CA ARG A 148 -6.24 2.24 9.29
C ARG A 148 -5.04 2.97 9.86
N VAL A 149 -5.11 3.33 11.14
CA VAL A 149 -3.98 3.95 11.84
C VAL A 149 -3.33 2.91 12.74
N PHE A 150 -2.01 2.88 12.72
CA PHE A 150 -1.20 1.96 13.51
C PHE A 150 -0.10 2.71 14.26
N ASP A 151 0.24 2.21 15.44
CA ASP A 151 1.43 2.61 16.19
C ASP A 151 2.49 1.51 16.09
N PHE A 152 3.77 1.89 16.08
CA PHE A 152 4.87 0.94 16.18
C PHE A 152 5.00 0.43 17.61
N GLU A 153 5.12 -0.90 17.76
CA GLU A 153 5.50 -1.53 19.03
C GLU A 153 6.94 -2.08 18.92
N ASP A 154 7.45 -2.72 19.99
CA ASP A 154 8.76 -3.38 19.98
C ASP A 154 8.89 -4.36 18.81
N LYS A 155 7.82 -5.10 18.53
CA LYS A 155 7.70 -6.04 17.41
C LYS A 155 6.43 -5.74 16.62
N GLY A 156 6.61 -5.33 15.36
CA GLY A 156 5.50 -5.05 14.45
C GLY A 156 4.75 -3.75 14.75
N ILE A 157 3.44 -3.77 14.49
CA ILE A 157 2.54 -2.62 14.57
C ILE A 157 1.22 -3.03 15.23
N LYS A 158 0.60 -2.09 15.95
CA LYS A 158 -0.69 -2.28 16.61
C LYS A 158 -1.70 -1.29 16.06
N GLN A 159 -2.90 -1.79 15.74
CA GLN A 159 -3.97 -0.93 15.23
C GLN A 159 -4.57 -0.07 16.36
N ARG A 160 -4.85 1.19 16.06
CA ARG A 160 -5.67 2.08 16.88
C ARG A 160 -7.16 1.74 16.76
N GLU A 161 -7.84 1.63 17.90
CA GLU A 161 -9.24 1.16 18.01
C GLU A 161 -10.22 2.05 17.23
N GLU A 162 -9.94 3.36 17.12
CA GLU A 162 -10.75 4.33 16.36
C GLU A 162 -10.88 3.99 14.87
N THR A 163 -9.98 3.15 14.33
CA THR A 163 -10.01 2.72 12.93
C THR A 163 -10.34 1.23 12.75
N LYS A 164 -10.87 0.55 13.78
CA LYS A 164 -11.10 -0.91 13.77
C LYS A 164 -11.97 -1.42 12.63
N ALA A 165 -12.95 -0.65 12.18
CA ALA A 165 -13.77 -0.92 10.98
C ALA A 165 -13.25 -0.17 9.73
N GLY A 166 -12.00 0.26 9.75
CA GLY A 166 -11.46 1.32 8.89
C GLY A 166 -11.81 2.72 9.39
N GLY A 167 -11.00 3.72 9.05
CA GLY A 167 -11.24 5.14 9.36
C GLY A 167 -12.37 5.76 8.53
N MET A 168 -12.76 5.12 7.43
CA MET A 168 -14.00 5.41 6.69
C MET A 168 -15.17 4.50 7.11
N GLY A 169 -14.93 3.51 7.99
CA GLY A 169 -15.94 2.53 8.41
C GLY A 169 -16.35 1.51 7.34
N LEU A 170 -15.50 1.25 6.33
CA LEU A 170 -15.84 0.39 5.18
C LEU A 170 -15.25 -1.02 5.26
N SER A 171 -14.36 -1.30 6.21
CA SER A 171 -13.53 -2.51 6.25
C SER A 171 -13.91 -3.44 7.40
N PHE A 172 -13.82 -4.75 7.16
CA PHE A 172 -14.08 -5.78 8.18
C PHE A 172 -13.18 -5.63 9.41
N THR A 173 -13.71 -5.96 10.59
CA THR A 173 -13.02 -5.82 11.88
C THR A 173 -12.10 -6.99 12.21
N GLU A 174 -12.30 -8.09 11.51
CA GLU A 174 -11.64 -9.38 11.66
C GLU A 174 -10.17 -9.31 11.23
N THR A 175 -9.31 -9.98 12.00
CA THR A 175 -7.90 -10.14 11.67
C THR A 175 -7.67 -11.34 10.73
N VAL A 176 -6.53 -11.32 10.04
CA VAL A 176 -6.07 -12.37 9.14
C VAL A 176 -4.61 -12.66 9.44
N GLU A 177 -4.22 -13.94 9.52
CA GLU A 177 -2.82 -14.32 9.69
C GLU A 177 -1.97 -13.83 8.51
N LEU A 178 -0.78 -13.30 8.79
CA LEU A 178 0.14 -12.87 7.74
C LEU A 178 0.54 -14.07 6.88
N GLY A 179 0.40 -13.92 5.57
CA GLY A 179 0.65 -14.96 4.59
C GLY A 179 -0.39 -16.07 4.52
N LEU A 180 -1.58 -15.91 5.10
CA LEU A 180 -2.70 -16.83 4.92
C LEU A 180 -3.05 -16.97 3.42
N ASP A 181 -3.25 -18.22 2.99
CA ASP A 181 -3.60 -18.63 1.62
C ASP A 181 -2.68 -18.08 0.50
N LEU A 182 -1.47 -17.63 0.83
CA LEU A 182 -0.44 -17.35 -0.16
C LEU A 182 0.22 -18.65 -0.62
N PRO A 183 0.46 -18.83 -1.93
CA PRO A 183 1.16 -20.00 -2.44
C PRO A 183 2.64 -19.95 -2.01
N GLU A 184 3.26 -21.10 -1.80
CA GLU A 184 4.69 -21.18 -1.45
C GLU A 184 5.59 -20.91 -2.67
N GLU A 185 5.13 -21.31 -3.87
CA GLU A 185 5.82 -21.14 -5.17
C GLU A 185 4.95 -20.29 -6.12
N ASP A 186 5.52 -19.63 -7.14
CA ASP A 186 4.74 -18.78 -8.03
C ASP A 186 4.00 -19.61 -9.11
N PRO A 187 2.65 -19.59 -9.14
CA PRO A 187 1.88 -20.45 -10.05
C PRO A 187 2.00 -20.04 -11.52
N GLY A 188 2.46 -18.82 -11.82
CA GLY A 188 2.73 -18.37 -13.18
C GLY A 188 4.06 -18.90 -13.71
N TYR A 189 5.10 -18.94 -12.87
CA TYR A 189 6.36 -19.60 -13.20
C TYR A 189 6.18 -21.13 -13.35
N ASP A 190 5.46 -21.74 -12.40
CA ASP A 190 5.31 -23.18 -12.31
C ASP A 190 4.53 -23.78 -13.50
N ALA A 191 3.55 -23.03 -14.03
CA ALA A 191 2.83 -23.36 -15.27
C ALA A 191 3.69 -23.26 -16.55
N VAL A 192 4.79 -22.49 -16.52
CA VAL A 192 5.73 -22.33 -17.64
C VAL A 192 6.91 -23.31 -17.53
N ALA A 193 7.34 -23.66 -16.31
CA ALA A 193 8.42 -24.61 -16.06
C ALA A 193 8.00 -26.09 -16.22
N LYS A 194 6.69 -26.37 -16.21
CA LYS A 194 6.09 -27.71 -16.40
C LYS A 194 5.49 -27.92 -17.81
N ALA A 195 5.80 -27.01 -18.75
CA ALA A 195 5.37 -27.03 -20.15
C ALA A 195 6.54 -27.32 -21.11
#